data_AF-A0A934UFE0-F1
#
_entry.id   AF-A0A934UFE0-F1
#
_cell.length_a   1.000
_cell.length_b   1.000
_cell.length_c   1.000
_cell.angle_alpha   90.00
_cell.angle_beta   90.00
_cell.angle_gamma   90.00
#
_symmetry.space_group_name_H-M   'P 1'
#
loop_
_entity.id
_entity.type
_entity.pdbx_description
1 polymer ?
#
loop_
_entity_poly.entity_id
_entity_poly.type
_entity_poly.pdbx_seq_one_letter_code
_entity_poly.pdbx_strand_id
1 'polypeptide(L)'
;MNIWEHFRTTAAGRHAMQPLAADAGCPDLSGVHPVLAPQQASSASARTPPPRRVVQDRPDADPDAALLSSILQQTGSEQRPSRVSAPRPSASAMAWTLPGFERRCRVTTNFGELPIQALRLRDMVKVQSGAYREVQWIDEIRLDADFLSRHPEAQPVHLRAKALGPGLPSRNTLVSPAQVICNDGPGDTRKTGPAADFQGRPNIHRAPQVEITYYRFHCGEPVTVCVEGAWFRVTP
;
A
#
# COMPACT_ATOMS: atom_id res chain seq x y z
N MET A 1 -22.90 -6.76 7.03
CA MET A 1 -22.30 -6.36 8.31
C MET A 1 -21.81 -4.92 8.14
N ASN A 2 -22.37 -3.96 8.87
CA ASN A 2 -22.04 -2.54 8.70
C ASN A 2 -20.66 -2.25 9.32
N ILE A 3 -19.70 -1.79 8.51
CA ILE A 3 -18.33 -1.40 8.91
C ILE A 3 -18.33 -0.14 9.84
N TRP A 4 -19.51 0.41 10.13
CA TRP A 4 -19.71 1.72 10.74
C TRP A 4 -19.59 1.76 12.28
N GLU A 5 -19.56 0.62 12.97
CA GLU A 5 -19.60 0.63 14.45
C GLU A 5 -18.25 0.88 15.13
N HIS A 6 -17.12 0.82 14.42
CA HIS A 6 -15.79 0.99 15.02
C HIS A 6 -15.26 2.43 15.05
N PHE A 7 -15.91 3.38 14.35
CA PHE A 7 -15.43 4.76 14.23
C PHE A 7 -16.26 5.71 15.10
N ARG A 8 -16.22 5.53 16.43
CA ARG A 8 -16.68 6.55 17.38
C ARG A 8 -15.47 7.36 17.90
N THR A 9 -15.52 8.64 17.55
CA THR A 9 -14.65 9.78 17.82
C THR A 9 -14.04 9.82 19.22
N THR A 10 -12.74 10.15 19.31
CA THR A 10 -12.13 10.77 20.51
C THR A 10 -11.61 12.15 20.12
N ALA A 11 -12.47 13.16 20.25
CA ALA A 11 -12.09 14.57 20.25
C ALA A 11 -12.07 15.04 21.70
N ALA A 12 -10.93 14.93 22.37
CA ALA A 12 -10.72 15.52 23.68
C ALA A 12 -9.25 15.88 23.90
N GLY A 13 -8.94 17.16 23.65
CA GLY A 13 -7.96 18.01 24.34
C GLY A 13 -6.55 17.50 24.64
N ARG A 14 -5.53 18.29 24.24
CA ARG A 14 -4.54 18.84 25.18
C ARG A 14 -3.57 19.82 24.51
N HIS A 15 -3.56 21.01 25.12
CA HIS A 15 -2.44 21.88 25.48
C HIS A 15 -1.26 22.12 24.52
N ALA A 16 -1.10 23.41 24.26
CA ALA A 16 0.06 24.07 23.67
C ALA A 16 1.36 23.76 24.42
N MET A 17 2.43 23.55 23.66
CA MET A 17 3.81 23.70 24.13
C MET A 17 4.63 24.38 23.02
N GLN A 18 5.19 25.54 23.34
CA GLN A 18 6.08 26.33 22.49
C GLN A 18 7.50 25.72 22.47
N PRO A 19 8.34 26.04 21.47
CA PRO A 19 9.60 25.34 21.21
C PRO A 19 10.81 25.96 21.92
N LEU A 20 11.80 25.13 22.25
CA LEU A 20 13.15 25.55 22.65
C LEU A 20 14.12 25.28 21.50
N ALA A 21 14.94 26.29 21.18
CA ALA A 21 15.91 26.31 20.09
C ALA A 21 17.28 25.76 20.50
N ALA A 22 18.01 25.29 19.47
CA ALA A 22 19.48 25.25 19.26
C ALA A 22 20.39 24.56 20.29
N ASP A 23 21.27 23.65 19.83
CA ASP A 23 22.67 24.00 19.50
C ASP A 23 23.42 22.82 18.84
N ALA A 24 24.53 23.18 18.17
CA ALA A 24 25.36 22.43 17.24
C ALA A 24 26.34 21.41 17.86
N GLY A 25 26.92 20.55 17.00
CA GLY A 25 28.15 19.80 17.32
C GLY A 25 28.45 18.63 16.39
N CYS A 26 29.13 18.88 15.27
CA CYS A 26 29.97 17.89 14.56
C CYS A 26 31.33 17.77 15.27
N PRO A 27 32.02 16.61 15.18
CA PRO A 27 33.12 16.47 14.20
C PRO A 27 33.14 15.07 13.55
N ASP A 28 33.34 14.95 12.23
CA ASP A 28 34.61 14.69 11.50
C ASP A 28 35.59 13.72 12.19
N LEU A 29 35.95 12.63 11.50
CA LEU A 29 37.34 12.30 11.14
C LEU A 29 37.44 11.02 10.28
N SER A 30 38.11 11.23 9.14
CA SER A 30 38.72 10.35 8.14
C SER A 30 39.44 9.07 8.62
N GLY A 31 39.50 8.05 7.74
CA GLY A 31 40.49 6.94 7.80
C GLY A 31 40.18 5.75 6.88
N VAL A 32 40.35 5.88 5.56
CA VAL A 32 41.41 5.23 4.72
C VAL A 32 41.51 3.67 4.80
N HIS A 33 41.10 3.05 3.69
CA HIS A 33 41.36 1.73 3.07
C HIS A 33 42.85 1.24 3.05
N PRO A 34 43.27 0.07 2.47
CA PRO A 34 42.56 -1.15 1.99
C PRO A 34 43.35 -2.51 2.15
N VAL A 35 42.83 -3.57 1.48
CA VAL A 35 43.49 -4.76 0.87
C VAL A 35 44.12 -5.83 1.78
N LEU A 36 43.62 -7.08 1.71
CA LEU A 36 44.29 -8.23 1.06
C LEU A 36 43.43 -9.52 1.19
N ALA A 37 42.94 -10.02 0.06
CA ALA A 37 42.86 -11.46 -0.19
C ALA A 37 44.22 -11.89 -0.76
N PRO A 38 44.67 -13.15 -0.62
CA PRO A 38 44.32 -14.10 -1.69
C PRO A 38 44.36 -15.61 -1.30
N GLN A 39 43.94 -16.40 -2.29
CA GLN A 39 44.37 -17.76 -2.66
C GLN A 39 43.57 -18.99 -2.19
N GLN A 40 43.02 -19.63 -3.22
CA GLN A 40 42.72 -21.04 -3.34
C GLN A 40 44.02 -21.87 -3.39
N ALA A 41 43.94 -23.13 -2.94
CA ALA A 41 44.69 -24.22 -3.54
C ALA A 41 44.02 -25.59 -3.24
N SER A 42 43.83 -26.35 -4.32
CA SER A 42 44.07 -27.79 -4.47
C SER A 42 43.43 -28.80 -3.49
N SER A 43 42.48 -29.63 -3.94
CA SER A 43 42.64 -30.85 -4.75
C SER A 43 43.41 -31.98 -4.03
N ALA A 44 42.70 -33.03 -3.60
CA ALA A 44 43.26 -34.36 -3.43
C ALA A 44 42.18 -35.44 -3.65
N SER A 45 42.43 -36.25 -4.67
CA SER A 45 41.68 -37.40 -5.13
C SER A 45 42.28 -38.67 -4.51
N ALA A 46 41.44 -39.61 -4.04
CA ALA A 46 41.74 -41.02 -3.78
C ALA A 46 40.62 -41.59 -2.86
N ARG A 47 40.13 -42.82 -2.96
CA ARG A 47 40.38 -44.02 -3.76
C ARG A 47 39.19 -44.96 -3.50
N THR A 48 38.68 -45.60 -4.54
CA THR A 48 37.73 -46.71 -4.47
C THR A 48 38.48 -48.04 -4.26
N PRO A 49 37.97 -48.97 -3.43
CA PRO A 49 38.32 -50.40 -3.50
C PRO A 49 37.16 -51.30 -3.99
N PRO A 50 37.43 -52.58 -4.33
CA PRO A 50 36.86 -53.29 -5.48
C PRO A 50 35.67 -54.24 -5.16
N PRO A 51 35.02 -54.85 -6.19
CA PRO A 51 33.76 -55.59 -6.04
C PRO A 51 33.95 -57.07 -5.64
N ARG A 52 32.92 -57.64 -5.00
CA ARG A 52 32.79 -59.10 -4.78
C ARG A 52 31.59 -59.68 -5.54
N ARG A 53 31.84 -60.86 -6.11
CA ARG A 53 31.03 -61.67 -7.03
C ARG A 53 29.71 -62.20 -6.46
N VAL A 54 28.67 -62.05 -7.29
CA VAL A 54 27.70 -63.04 -7.80
C VAL A 54 27.21 -64.15 -6.85
N VAL A 55 25.92 -64.12 -6.54
CA VAL A 55 25.05 -65.30 -6.58
C VAL A 55 23.83 -64.94 -7.44
N GLN A 56 23.50 -65.85 -8.34
CA GLN A 56 22.47 -65.72 -9.36
C GLN A 56 21.32 -66.62 -8.90
N ASP A 57 20.24 -66.03 -8.39
CA ASP A 57 18.98 -66.74 -8.17
C ASP A 57 17.89 -66.12 -9.05
N ARG A 58 17.19 -66.99 -9.77
CA ARG A 58 16.05 -66.67 -10.63
C ARG A 58 14.82 -66.38 -9.77
N PRO A 59 13.82 -65.68 -10.34
CA PRO A 59 12.88 -64.88 -9.57
C PRO A 59 11.73 -65.73 -9.03
N ASP A 60 11.58 -65.78 -7.72
CA ASP A 60 10.28 -66.07 -7.13
C ASP A 60 9.44 -64.80 -7.23
N ALA A 61 8.31 -64.93 -7.93
CA ALA A 61 7.34 -63.87 -8.12
C ALA A 61 6.80 -63.44 -6.75
N ASP A 62 7.22 -62.25 -6.31
CA ASP A 62 6.77 -61.64 -5.07
C ASP A 62 5.28 -61.24 -5.18
N PRO A 63 4.36 -61.88 -4.44
CA PRO A 63 2.93 -61.55 -4.47
C PRO A 63 2.63 -60.14 -3.94
N ASP A 64 3.58 -59.48 -3.26
CA ASP A 64 3.41 -58.14 -2.72
C ASP A 64 3.68 -57.05 -3.77
N ALA A 65 4.45 -57.34 -4.82
CA ALA A 65 4.66 -56.44 -5.96
C ALA A 65 3.38 -56.29 -6.82
N ALA A 66 2.57 -57.35 -6.89
CA ALA A 66 1.26 -57.35 -7.57
C ALA A 66 0.20 -56.55 -6.78
N LEU A 67 0.28 -56.58 -5.44
CA LEU A 67 -0.60 -55.79 -4.58
C LEU A 67 -0.24 -54.29 -4.63
N LEU A 68 1.05 -53.95 -4.63
CA LEU A 68 1.53 -52.57 -4.75
C LEU A 68 1.20 -51.95 -6.12
N SER A 69 1.28 -52.74 -7.20
CA SER A 69 0.86 -52.29 -8.54
C SER A 69 -0.66 -52.16 -8.68
N SER A 70 -1.44 -52.97 -7.96
CA SER A 70 -2.91 -52.85 -7.91
C SER A 70 -3.36 -51.61 -7.13
N ILE A 71 -2.67 -51.24 -6.05
CA ILE A 71 -2.94 -50.00 -5.28
C ILE A 71 -2.52 -48.76 -6.09
N LEU A 72 -1.42 -48.82 -6.85
CA LEU A 72 -1.02 -47.72 -7.74
C LEU A 72 -1.96 -47.52 -8.93
N GLN A 73 -2.53 -48.59 -9.50
CA GLN A 73 -3.50 -48.49 -10.60
C GLN A 73 -4.90 -48.05 -10.14
N GLN A 74 -5.33 -48.35 -8.91
CA GLN A 74 -6.60 -47.87 -8.33
C GLN A 74 -6.59 -46.39 -7.90
N THR A 75 -5.43 -45.72 -7.95
CA THR A 75 -5.34 -44.26 -7.74
C THR A 75 -5.34 -43.47 -9.05
N GLY A 76 -5.37 -44.17 -10.20
CA GLY A 76 -5.52 -43.59 -11.52
C GLY A 76 -6.99 -43.58 -11.95
N SER A 77 -7.55 -42.38 -12.13
CA SER A 77 -8.80 -42.10 -12.82
C SER A 77 -10.11 -42.55 -12.16
N GLU A 78 -10.60 -41.73 -11.23
CA GLU A 78 -11.97 -41.23 -11.38
C GLU A 78 -11.96 -39.71 -11.24
N GLN A 79 -11.81 -39.05 -12.39
CA GLN A 79 -12.06 -37.62 -12.54
C GLN A 79 -13.53 -37.38 -12.19
N ARG A 80 -13.80 -37.09 -10.92
CA ARG A 80 -14.99 -36.34 -10.53
C ARG A 80 -15.02 -35.12 -11.47
N PRO A 81 -16.09 -34.86 -12.25
CA PRO A 81 -16.17 -33.61 -12.98
C PRO A 81 -16.00 -32.55 -11.93
N SER A 82 -14.85 -31.87 -11.98
CA SER A 82 -14.62 -30.67 -11.21
C SER A 82 -15.78 -29.79 -11.61
N ARG A 83 -16.81 -29.76 -10.76
CA ARG A 83 -17.85 -28.77 -10.81
C ARG A 83 -17.02 -27.51 -10.84
N VAL A 84 -16.92 -26.91 -12.03
CA VAL A 84 -16.41 -25.57 -12.17
C VAL A 84 -17.30 -24.85 -11.17
N SER A 85 -16.73 -24.54 -10.00
CA SER A 85 -17.38 -23.67 -9.08
C SER A 85 -17.46 -22.43 -9.92
N ALA A 86 -18.63 -22.18 -10.54
CA ALA A 86 -18.95 -20.89 -11.10
C ALA A 86 -18.36 -19.90 -10.11
N PRO A 87 -17.48 -18.97 -10.54
CA PRO A 87 -16.72 -18.15 -9.61
C PRO A 87 -17.71 -17.74 -8.55
N ARG A 88 -17.49 -18.17 -7.28
CA ARG A 88 -18.29 -17.65 -6.16
C ARG A 88 -18.33 -16.18 -6.45
N PRO A 89 -19.50 -15.53 -6.58
CA PRO A 89 -19.54 -14.11 -6.91
C PRO A 89 -18.51 -13.48 -5.98
N SER A 90 -17.40 -13.03 -6.58
CA SER A 90 -16.22 -12.55 -5.86
C SER A 90 -16.81 -11.68 -4.80
N ALA A 91 -16.69 -12.07 -3.52
CA ALA A 91 -17.38 -11.42 -2.41
C ALA A 91 -17.38 -9.95 -2.73
N SER A 92 -18.55 -9.41 -3.14
CA SER A 92 -18.66 -8.16 -3.90
C SER A 92 -17.57 -7.26 -3.39
N ALA A 93 -16.49 -7.08 -4.15
CA ALA A 93 -15.27 -6.48 -3.61
C ALA A 93 -15.71 -5.11 -3.17
N MET A 94 -16.01 -4.96 -1.88
CA MET A 94 -16.83 -3.87 -1.42
C MET A 94 -15.99 -2.66 -1.75
N ALA A 95 -16.50 -1.78 -2.63
CA ALA A 95 -15.72 -0.64 -3.02
C ALA A 95 -15.46 0.17 -1.75
N TRP A 96 -14.20 0.37 -1.40
CA TRP A 96 -13.85 1.31 -0.34
C TRP A 96 -14.35 2.69 -0.75
N THR A 97 -15.27 3.27 0.03
CA THR A 97 -15.95 4.52 -0.32
C THR A 97 -15.49 5.72 0.50
N LEU A 98 -14.67 5.51 1.54
CA LEU A 98 -14.29 6.58 2.46
C LEU A 98 -13.12 7.39 1.89
N PRO A 99 -13.31 8.67 1.50
CA PRO A 99 -12.22 9.51 1.02
C PRO A 99 -11.28 9.86 2.17
N GLY A 100 -10.11 10.41 1.86
CA GLY A 100 -9.16 10.87 2.87
C GLY A 100 -7.73 10.94 2.37
N PHE A 101 -6.90 11.60 3.18
CA PHE A 101 -5.50 11.87 2.90
C PHE A 101 -4.62 11.27 3.99
N GLU A 102 -3.40 10.87 3.66
CA GLU A 102 -2.44 10.46 4.68
C GLU A 102 -1.96 11.67 5.51
N ARG A 103 -1.56 11.42 6.76
CA ARG A 103 -1.25 12.45 7.77
C ARG A 103 -0.22 13.51 7.34
N ARG A 104 0.70 13.18 6.43
CA ARG A 104 1.80 14.05 5.97
C ARG A 104 1.38 14.96 4.81
N CYS A 105 0.24 14.71 4.19
CA CYS A 105 -0.29 15.57 3.13
C CYS A 105 -0.43 17.00 3.64
N ARG A 106 -0.03 17.98 2.84
CA ARG A 106 -0.13 19.40 3.17
C ARG A 106 -1.28 20.05 2.44
N VAL A 107 -2.11 20.77 3.18
CA VAL A 107 -3.23 21.55 2.67
C VAL A 107 -2.75 23.00 2.50
N THR A 108 -3.02 23.60 1.35
CA THR A 108 -2.73 25.03 1.15
C THR A 108 -3.73 25.84 1.96
N THR A 109 -3.23 26.57 2.96
CA THR A 109 -4.01 27.48 3.80
C THR A 109 -3.61 28.94 3.53
N ASN A 110 -4.36 29.89 4.08
CA ASN A 110 -4.00 31.30 4.05
C ASN A 110 -2.69 31.63 4.80
N PHE A 111 -2.19 30.72 5.65
CA PHE A 111 -0.90 30.83 6.33
C PHE A 111 0.22 30.01 5.66
N GLY A 112 -0.06 29.40 4.51
CA GLY A 112 0.87 28.52 3.77
C GLY A 112 0.49 27.04 3.83
N GLU A 113 1.45 26.17 3.53
CA GLU A 113 1.26 24.71 3.43
C GLU A 113 1.27 24.03 4.81
N LEU A 114 0.08 23.73 5.33
CA LEU A 114 -0.12 23.12 6.65
C LEU A 114 -0.28 21.59 6.53
N PRO A 115 0.45 20.75 7.29
CA PRO A 115 0.18 19.33 7.36
C PRO A 115 -1.26 19.06 7.79
N ILE A 116 -1.95 18.10 7.15
CA ILE A 116 -3.37 17.87 7.37
C ILE A 116 -3.69 17.45 8.81
N GLN A 117 -2.78 16.72 9.47
CA GLN A 117 -2.88 16.39 10.90
C GLN A 117 -2.86 17.63 11.83
N ALA A 118 -2.35 18.76 11.35
CA ALA A 118 -2.32 20.04 12.07
C ALA A 118 -3.51 20.94 11.73
N LEU A 119 -4.33 20.59 10.73
CA LEU A 119 -5.53 21.34 10.35
C LEU A 119 -6.52 21.38 11.51
N ARG A 120 -7.15 22.54 11.72
CA ARG A 120 -8.14 22.77 12.77
C ARG A 120 -9.43 23.29 12.18
N LEU A 121 -10.51 23.13 12.95
CA LEU A 121 -11.77 23.79 12.64
C LEU A 121 -11.52 25.28 12.48
N ARG A 122 -12.19 25.85 11.50
CA ARG A 122 -12.13 27.27 11.15
C ARG A 122 -10.87 27.72 10.41
N ASP A 123 -9.93 26.82 10.12
CA ASP A 123 -8.81 27.13 9.24
C ASP A 123 -9.30 27.44 7.81
N MET A 124 -8.63 28.36 7.13
CA MET A 124 -9.00 28.81 5.80
C MET A 124 -8.16 28.08 4.74
N VAL A 125 -8.80 27.21 3.96
CA VAL A 125 -8.14 26.41 2.92
C VAL A 125 -8.38 26.98 1.53
N LYS A 126 -7.37 26.91 0.66
CA LYS A 126 -7.44 27.40 -0.71
C LYS A 126 -8.33 26.48 -1.54
N VAL A 127 -9.28 27.07 -2.26
CA VAL A 127 -10.12 26.38 -3.24
C VAL A 127 -9.75 26.73 -4.67
N GLN A 128 -10.21 25.91 -5.62
CA GLN A 128 -9.86 25.99 -7.04
C GLN A 128 -10.18 27.35 -7.70
N SER A 129 -11.20 28.08 -7.21
CA SER A 129 -11.52 29.45 -7.67
C SER A 129 -10.47 30.50 -7.26
N GLY A 130 -9.50 30.14 -6.42
CA GLY A 130 -8.52 31.05 -5.83
C GLY A 130 -8.95 31.67 -4.50
N ALA A 131 -10.23 31.53 -4.12
CA ALA A 131 -10.73 31.96 -2.81
C ALA A 131 -10.28 31.02 -1.67
N TYR A 132 -10.60 31.39 -0.44
CA TYR A 132 -10.43 30.54 0.74
C TYR A 132 -11.79 30.18 1.36
N ARG A 133 -11.89 28.97 1.89
CA ARG A 133 -13.08 28.44 2.57
C ARG A 133 -12.73 27.92 3.95
N GLU A 134 -13.65 28.10 4.88
CA GLU A 134 -13.51 27.69 6.27
C GLU A 134 -13.71 26.18 6.41
N VAL A 135 -12.80 25.50 7.09
CA VAL A 135 -12.96 24.09 7.47
C VAL A 135 -14.04 23.98 8.54
N GLN A 136 -15.12 23.24 8.25
CA GLN A 136 -16.27 23.11 9.14
C GLN A 136 -16.31 21.78 9.89
N TRP A 137 -15.52 20.80 9.44
CA TRP A 137 -15.46 19.47 10.03
C TRP A 137 -14.13 18.80 9.73
N ILE A 138 -13.66 17.99 10.68
CA ILE A 138 -12.42 17.21 10.59
C ILE A 138 -12.67 15.85 11.25
N ASP A 139 -12.10 14.80 10.67
CA ASP A 139 -12.16 13.43 11.17
C ASP A 139 -10.91 12.64 10.77
N GLU A 140 -10.67 11.56 11.48
CA GLU A 140 -9.58 10.63 11.18
C GLU A 140 -10.04 9.17 11.27
N ILE A 141 -9.60 8.37 10.32
CA ILE A 141 -9.91 6.95 10.22
C ILE A 141 -8.61 6.19 10.33
N ARG A 142 -8.44 5.46 11.42
CA ARG A 142 -7.25 4.64 11.69
C ARG A 142 -7.51 3.21 11.26
N LEU A 143 -6.67 2.69 10.36
CA LEU A 143 -6.74 1.33 9.84
C LEU A 143 -5.48 0.59 10.25
N ASP A 144 -5.66 -0.50 11.00
CA ASP A 144 -4.57 -1.37 11.46
C ASP A 144 -4.28 -2.50 10.47
N ALA A 145 -3.27 -3.30 10.81
CA ALA A 145 -2.80 -4.40 9.98
C ALA A 145 -3.87 -5.47 9.75
N ASP A 146 -4.67 -5.79 10.78
CA ASP A 146 -5.72 -6.79 10.68
C ASP A 146 -6.82 -6.32 9.72
N PHE A 147 -7.28 -5.08 9.88
CA PHE A 147 -8.27 -4.49 8.99
C PHE A 147 -7.76 -4.43 7.55
N LEU A 148 -6.54 -3.93 7.32
CA LEU A 148 -5.97 -3.80 5.96
C LEU A 148 -5.66 -5.15 5.30
N SER A 149 -5.44 -6.21 6.08
CA SER A 149 -5.29 -7.56 5.55
C SER A 149 -6.64 -8.14 5.07
N ARG A 150 -7.73 -7.83 5.78
CA ARG A 150 -9.10 -8.25 5.45
C ARG A 150 -9.76 -7.37 4.39
N HIS A 151 -9.32 -6.12 4.27
CA HIS A 151 -9.85 -5.12 3.34
C HIS A 151 -8.74 -4.51 2.45
N PRO A 152 -8.13 -5.29 1.52
CA PRO A 152 -7.11 -4.77 0.62
C PRO A 152 -7.59 -3.60 -0.26
N GLU A 153 -8.90 -3.48 -0.49
CA GLU A 153 -9.52 -2.35 -1.19
C GLU A 153 -9.25 -0.99 -0.54
N ALA A 154 -9.00 -0.97 0.78
CA ALA A 154 -8.76 0.23 1.60
C ALA A 154 -7.30 0.70 1.57
N GLN A 155 -6.39 -0.11 1.01
CA GLN A 155 -4.97 0.24 0.88
C GLN A 155 -4.79 1.53 0.08
N PRO A 156 -3.83 2.40 0.40
CA PRO A 156 -3.75 3.71 -0.23
C PRO A 156 -3.29 3.64 -1.69
N VAL A 157 -3.63 4.70 -2.42
CA VAL A 157 -3.06 5.01 -3.71
C VAL A 157 -1.91 5.99 -3.51
N HIS A 158 -0.74 5.64 -4.01
CA HIS A 158 0.43 6.48 -4.04
C HIS A 158 0.47 7.31 -5.32
N LEU A 159 0.43 8.63 -5.13
CA LEU A 159 0.64 9.63 -6.15
C LEU A 159 2.08 10.11 -6.00
N ARG A 160 2.98 9.71 -6.90
CA ARG A 160 4.34 10.28 -6.90
C ARG A 160 4.27 11.76 -7.27
N ALA A 161 5.29 12.52 -6.89
CA ALA A 161 5.44 13.88 -7.37
C ALA A 161 5.34 13.93 -8.91
N LYS A 162 4.63 14.94 -9.43
CA LYS A 162 4.39 15.17 -10.88
C LYS A 162 3.52 14.11 -11.57
N ALA A 163 2.85 13.22 -10.84
CA ALA A 163 2.03 12.15 -11.42
C ALA A 163 0.71 12.62 -12.07
N LEU A 164 0.19 13.80 -11.71
CA LEU A 164 -1.07 14.33 -12.23
C LEU A 164 -0.87 15.36 -13.33
N GLY A 165 0.33 15.89 -13.53
CA GLY A 165 0.59 16.90 -14.54
C GLY A 165 1.75 17.83 -14.16
N PRO A 166 1.81 19.05 -14.73
CA PRO A 166 2.96 19.95 -14.62
C PRO A 166 3.33 20.27 -13.17
N GLY A 167 4.24 19.49 -12.58
CA GLY A 167 4.69 19.71 -11.20
C GLY A 167 3.77 19.16 -10.11
N LEU A 168 2.66 18.48 -10.44
CA LEU A 168 1.61 18.10 -9.48
C LEU A 168 1.44 16.57 -9.31
N PRO A 169 1.23 16.05 -8.10
CA PRO A 169 1.44 16.74 -6.82
C PRO A 169 2.90 17.18 -6.67
N SER A 170 3.15 18.19 -5.84
CA SER A 170 4.48 18.75 -5.59
C SER A 170 5.40 17.77 -4.85
N ARG A 171 4.81 16.81 -4.12
CA ARG A 171 5.49 15.76 -3.36
C ARG A 171 4.81 14.42 -3.57
N ASN A 172 5.45 13.36 -3.10
CA ASN A 172 4.83 12.05 -3.03
C ASN A 172 3.73 12.06 -1.95
N THR A 173 2.56 11.53 -2.29
CA THR A 173 1.36 11.64 -1.46
C THR A 173 0.62 10.31 -1.46
N LEU A 174 0.15 9.88 -0.29
CA LEU A 174 -0.76 8.74 -0.15
C LEU A 174 -2.17 9.26 0.08
N VAL A 175 -3.13 8.75 -0.69
CA VAL A 175 -4.55 9.09 -0.55
C VAL A 175 -5.39 7.83 -0.51
N SER A 176 -6.57 7.94 0.11
CA SER A 176 -7.56 6.87 0.06
C SER A 176 -7.96 6.59 -1.40
N PRO A 177 -8.22 5.31 -1.78
CA PRO A 177 -8.75 4.97 -3.10
C PRO A 177 -10.00 5.76 -3.51
N ALA A 178 -10.84 6.13 -2.55
CA ALA A 178 -12.08 6.88 -2.79
C ALA A 178 -11.89 8.40 -2.87
N GLN A 179 -10.69 8.91 -2.58
CA GLN A 179 -10.41 10.34 -2.62
C GLN A 179 -10.57 10.84 -4.06
N VAL A 180 -11.46 11.81 -4.28
CA VAL A 180 -11.74 12.34 -5.61
C VAL A 180 -10.65 13.33 -6.02
N ILE A 181 -9.94 13.02 -7.11
CA ILE A 181 -8.92 13.84 -7.74
C ILE A 181 -9.59 14.66 -8.85
N CYS A 182 -9.34 15.97 -8.88
CA CYS A 182 -9.77 16.87 -9.95
C CYS A 182 -8.56 17.24 -10.80
N ASN A 183 -8.20 16.45 -11.80
CA ASN A 183 -7.05 16.76 -12.64
C ASN A 183 -7.44 17.75 -13.74
N ASP A 184 -6.92 18.98 -13.68
CA ASP A 184 -7.12 20.04 -14.68
C ASP A 184 -6.07 20.03 -15.80
N GLY A 185 -5.49 18.87 -16.12
CA GLY A 185 -4.51 18.75 -17.21
C GLY A 185 -5.05 19.22 -18.57
N PRO A 186 -4.17 19.57 -19.53
CA PRO A 186 -4.59 20.03 -20.85
C PRO A 186 -5.30 18.93 -21.65
N GLY A 187 -6.31 19.30 -22.44
CA GLY A 187 -7.02 18.41 -23.37
C GLY A 187 -7.58 17.15 -22.71
N ASP A 188 -7.32 15.99 -23.32
CA ASP A 188 -7.84 14.67 -22.90
C ASP A 188 -7.29 14.15 -21.56
N THR A 189 -6.31 14.86 -20.97
CA THR A 189 -5.77 14.49 -19.65
C THR A 189 -6.62 15.01 -18.49
N ARG A 190 -7.58 15.91 -18.77
CA ARG A 190 -8.58 16.39 -17.82
C ARG A 190 -9.44 15.20 -17.39
N LYS A 191 -9.36 14.84 -16.12
CA LYS A 191 -10.16 13.75 -15.53
C LYS A 191 -10.48 14.08 -14.09
N THR A 192 -11.73 13.85 -13.72
CA THR A 192 -12.17 13.88 -12.33
C THR A 192 -12.69 12.51 -11.94
N GLY A 193 -12.24 11.98 -10.80
CA GLY A 193 -12.70 10.69 -10.31
C GLY A 193 -11.95 10.23 -9.07
N PRO A 194 -12.37 9.12 -8.44
CA PRO A 194 -11.66 8.50 -7.33
C PRO A 194 -10.20 8.18 -7.70
N ALA A 195 -9.29 8.26 -6.73
CA ALA A 195 -7.88 7.94 -6.92
C ALA A 195 -7.67 6.51 -7.47
N ALA A 196 -8.58 5.58 -7.18
CA ALA A 196 -8.57 4.24 -7.76
C ALA A 196 -8.60 4.24 -9.29
N ASP A 197 -9.33 5.16 -9.92
CA ASP A 197 -9.49 5.25 -11.37
C ASP A 197 -8.25 5.86 -12.07
N PHE A 198 -7.28 6.33 -11.29
CA PHE A 198 -6.00 6.85 -11.78
C PHE A 198 -4.89 5.81 -11.72
N GLN A 199 -5.13 4.65 -11.10
CA GLN A 199 -4.18 3.54 -11.08
C GLN A 199 -3.87 3.07 -12.51
N GLY A 200 -2.63 2.64 -12.73
CA GLY A 200 -2.14 2.25 -14.05
C GLY A 200 -1.63 3.43 -14.90
N ARG A 201 -1.90 4.68 -14.49
CA ARG A 201 -1.18 5.84 -15.04
C ARG A 201 0.27 5.83 -14.56
N PRO A 202 1.21 6.38 -15.36
CA PRO A 202 2.59 6.54 -14.92
C PRO A 202 2.66 7.22 -13.56
N ASN A 203 3.48 6.67 -12.65
CA ASN A 203 3.71 7.21 -11.31
C ASN A 203 2.51 7.18 -10.35
N ILE A 204 1.45 6.43 -10.66
CA ILE A 204 0.29 6.21 -9.78
C ILE A 204 0.08 4.71 -9.57
N HIS A 205 0.20 4.25 -8.32
CA HIS A 205 0.12 2.82 -7.99
C HIS A 205 -0.43 2.61 -6.58
N ARG A 206 -0.93 1.39 -6.30
CA ARG A 206 -1.21 0.97 -4.92
C ARG A 206 0.09 0.94 -4.12
N ALA A 207 0.03 1.35 -2.85
CA ALA A 207 1.16 1.26 -1.94
C ALA A 207 0.73 0.59 -0.64
N PRO A 208 0.71 -0.75 -0.57
CA PRO A 208 0.30 -1.48 0.62
C PRO A 208 1.04 -0.98 1.87
N GLN A 209 0.27 -0.67 2.91
CA GLN A 209 0.78 -0.30 4.23
C GLN A 209 0.36 -1.36 5.25
N VAL A 210 1.15 -1.46 6.32
CA VAL A 210 0.80 -2.28 7.50
C VAL A 210 -0.21 -1.53 8.38
N GLU A 211 -0.17 -0.20 8.40
CA GLU A 211 -1.15 0.66 9.05
C GLU A 211 -1.27 1.97 8.27
N ILE A 212 -2.44 2.61 8.32
CA ILE A 212 -2.62 3.96 7.78
C ILE A 212 -3.68 4.73 8.56
N THR A 213 -3.50 6.04 8.68
CA THR A 213 -4.54 6.95 9.16
C THR A 213 -4.95 7.89 8.03
N TYR A 214 -6.22 7.84 7.65
CA TYR A 214 -6.82 8.76 6.69
C TYR A 214 -7.47 9.94 7.40
N TYR A 215 -7.01 11.14 7.09
CA TYR A 215 -7.57 12.40 7.55
C TYR A 215 -8.62 12.88 6.55
N ARG A 216 -9.75 13.34 7.08
CA ARG A 216 -10.89 13.85 6.31
C ARG A 216 -11.27 15.21 6.84
N PHE A 217 -11.72 16.08 5.95
CA PHE A 217 -12.30 17.37 6.32
C PHE A 217 -13.24 17.84 5.21
N HIS A 218 -14.13 18.77 5.51
CA HIS A 218 -14.95 19.45 4.50
C HIS A 218 -15.28 20.90 4.92
N CYS A 219 -15.71 21.70 3.96
CA CYS A 219 -16.00 23.13 4.16
C CYS A 219 -17.51 23.42 4.24
N GLY A 220 -18.30 22.46 4.73
CA GLY A 220 -19.77 22.51 4.78
C GLY A 220 -20.49 22.27 3.44
N GLU A 221 -19.80 22.43 2.31
CA GLU A 221 -20.32 22.17 0.96
C GLU A 221 -19.28 21.44 0.10
N PRO A 222 -19.68 20.78 -1.00
CA PRO A 222 -18.73 20.18 -1.95
C PRO A 222 -17.80 21.22 -2.58
N VAL A 223 -16.51 21.16 -2.28
CA VAL A 223 -15.49 22.09 -2.81
C VAL A 223 -14.25 21.34 -3.29
N THR A 224 -13.53 21.92 -4.25
CA THR A 224 -12.21 21.44 -4.67
C THR A 224 -11.12 22.23 -3.95
N VAL A 225 -10.32 21.55 -3.13
CA VAL A 225 -9.26 22.12 -2.30
C VAL A 225 -7.87 21.80 -2.83
N CYS A 226 -6.91 22.65 -2.52
CA CYS A 226 -5.50 22.47 -2.88
C CYS A 226 -4.76 21.67 -1.80
N VAL A 227 -4.25 20.49 -2.15
CA VAL A 227 -3.45 19.62 -1.28
C VAL A 227 -2.20 19.19 -2.04
N GLU A 228 -1.01 19.42 -1.47
CA GLU A 228 0.28 19.19 -2.12
C GLU A 228 0.39 19.88 -3.50
N GLY A 229 -0.30 21.01 -3.68
CA GLY A 229 -0.41 21.74 -4.95
C GLY A 229 -1.40 21.15 -5.95
N ALA A 230 -1.94 19.96 -5.71
CA ALA A 230 -2.93 19.30 -6.57
C ALA A 230 -4.37 19.51 -6.05
N TRP A 231 -5.35 19.28 -6.93
CA TRP A 231 -6.75 19.59 -6.67
C TRP A 231 -7.55 18.33 -6.32
N PHE A 232 -8.25 18.38 -5.19
CA PHE A 232 -9.04 17.27 -4.67
C PHE A 232 -10.42 17.74 -4.24
N ARG A 233 -11.46 16.97 -4.54
CA ARG A 233 -12.81 17.28 -4.08
C ARG A 233 -13.01 16.75 -2.67
N VAL A 234 -13.50 17.61 -1.78
CA VAL A 234 -13.98 17.25 -0.44
C VAL A 234 -15.47 17.53 -0.36
N THR A 235 -16.21 16.65 0.30
CA THR A 235 -17.66 16.74 0.46
C THR A 235 -18.03 16.52 1.92
N PRO A 236 -19.13 17.12 2.40
CA PRO A 236 -19.79 16.70 3.64
C PRO A 236 -20.09 15.20 3.66
#